data_AF-A0A9R0V8A6-F1
#
_entry.id   AF-A0A9R0V8A6-F1
#
_cell.length_a   1.000
_cell.length_b   1.000
_cell.length_c   1.000
_cell.angle_alpha   90.00
_cell.angle_beta   90.00
_cell.angle_gamma   90.00
#
_symmetry.space_group_name_H-M   'P 1'
#
loop_
_entity.id
_entity.type
_entity.pdbx_description
1 polymer ?
#
loop_
_entity_poly.entity_id
_entity_poly.type
_entity_poly.pdbx_seq_one_letter_code
_entity_poly.pdbx_strand_id
1 'polypeptide(L)'
;MKIGGESNFWLMAPQESVKSKVYRDFAATGDMTFGRDVWAAVCAAMDYMDQFDRDCDGLIENDGFPDQTYDAWTVHGISAYCGGLWLAALQAAATMAHRLGDRPYAEKYKLKFMKAKAVYEAKLWNGSYFNYDSGTSSNSRSIQADQLAGQWYAASSGLPPIFDEHKIRSALQKIFEFNVMKVKGGRMGAVNGMTPKGKVDETCMQSREIWTGVTYGVAANMLLHGMEHQGFITAEGIFLAGWSEDGYGYWFQTPEGWTTDGHYRSLVYMRPLAIWAMQWALSPPKAILEAPKVNLMDRIHIPPQAVRAVGEIGVRKIAPDNRCIPSSTFQCEC
;
A
#
# COMPACT_ATOMS: atom_id res chain seq x y z
N MET A 1 37.74 -0.37 -7.25
CA MET A 1 36.65 -1.32 -6.95
C MET A 1 35.40 -0.74 -7.58
N LYS A 2 34.77 -1.46 -8.53
CA LYS A 2 33.75 -0.91 -9.43
C LYS A 2 32.51 -0.44 -8.65
N ILE A 3 32.16 0.83 -8.85
CA ILE A 3 30.90 1.45 -8.46
C ILE A 3 30.02 1.35 -9.73
N GLY A 4 28.96 0.57 -9.71
CA GLY A 4 28.07 0.42 -10.85
C GLY A 4 27.17 -0.81 -10.74
N GLY A 5 25.92 -0.60 -10.33
CA GLY A 5 24.88 -1.63 -10.36
C GLY A 5 23.73 -1.44 -9.35
N GLU A 6 23.99 -0.85 -8.18
CA GLU A 6 23.08 -0.96 -7.03
C GLU A 6 22.14 0.24 -6.81
N SER A 7 22.24 1.32 -7.61
CA SER A 7 21.47 2.55 -7.38
C SER A 7 20.01 2.50 -7.87
N ASN A 8 19.61 1.49 -8.65
CA ASN A 8 18.29 1.45 -9.29
C ASN A 8 17.20 0.74 -8.47
N PHE A 9 17.56 -0.01 -7.42
CA PHE A 9 16.61 -0.70 -6.55
C PHE A 9 15.89 0.23 -5.55
N TRP A 10 16.49 1.39 -5.25
CA TRP A 10 16.04 2.36 -4.25
C TRP A 10 14.77 3.16 -4.61
N LEU A 11 14.05 2.77 -5.66
CA LEU A 11 13.07 3.64 -6.33
C LEU A 11 11.63 3.09 -6.38
N MET A 12 11.33 1.93 -5.80
CA MET A 12 10.00 1.31 -5.93
C MET A 12 8.88 2.19 -5.37
N ALA A 13 8.94 2.56 -4.08
CA ALA A 13 7.91 3.40 -3.47
C ALA A 13 7.85 4.85 -4.01
N PRO A 14 8.98 5.57 -4.25
CA PRO A 14 8.94 6.86 -4.92
C PRO A 14 8.28 6.79 -6.29
N GLN A 15 8.59 5.78 -7.13
CA GLN A 15 8.00 5.64 -8.46
C GLN A 15 6.51 5.28 -8.41
N GLU A 16 6.08 4.43 -7.48
CA GLU A 16 4.66 4.12 -7.28
C GLU A 16 3.85 5.34 -6.82
N SER A 17 4.41 6.12 -5.89
CA SER A 17 3.78 7.37 -5.45
C SER A 17 3.74 8.40 -6.58
N VAL A 18 4.76 8.48 -7.44
CA VAL A 18 4.81 9.40 -8.58
C VAL A 18 3.73 9.06 -9.61
N LYS A 19 3.53 7.79 -9.94
CA LYS A 19 2.46 7.36 -10.87
C LYS A 19 1.07 7.72 -10.34
N SER A 20 0.86 7.48 -9.05
CA SER A 20 -0.40 7.81 -8.38
C SER A 20 -0.59 9.34 -8.28
N LYS A 21 0.48 10.11 -8.09
CA LYS A 21 0.45 11.59 -8.13
C LYS A 21 0.13 12.12 -9.53
N VAL A 22 0.74 11.57 -10.58
CA VAL A 22 0.45 11.96 -11.98
C VAL A 22 -1.02 11.73 -12.30
N TYR A 23 -1.57 10.58 -11.92
CA TYR A 23 -3.00 10.33 -12.13
C TYR A 23 -3.88 11.24 -11.25
N ARG A 24 -3.52 11.50 -9.99
CA ARG A 24 -4.26 12.42 -9.13
C ARG A 24 -4.33 13.82 -9.75
N ASP A 25 -3.21 14.32 -10.26
CA ASP A 25 -3.14 15.65 -10.87
C ASP A 25 -3.94 15.67 -12.19
N PHE A 26 -3.85 14.61 -13.01
CA PHE A 26 -4.70 14.42 -14.20
C PHE A 26 -6.20 14.34 -13.86
N ALA A 27 -6.59 13.60 -12.82
CA ALA A 27 -7.96 13.43 -12.38
C ALA A 27 -8.54 14.72 -11.76
N ALA A 28 -7.71 15.47 -11.02
CA ALA A 28 -8.10 16.71 -10.38
C ALA A 28 -8.28 17.86 -11.38
N THR A 29 -7.50 17.88 -12.45
CA THR A 29 -7.53 18.94 -13.48
C THR A 29 -8.42 18.60 -14.66
N GLY A 30 -8.55 17.31 -14.99
CA GLY A 30 -9.20 16.85 -16.22
C GLY A 30 -8.40 17.16 -17.49
N ASP A 31 -7.13 17.54 -17.38
CA ASP A 31 -6.31 17.98 -18.51
C ASP A 31 -5.86 16.81 -19.40
N MET A 32 -6.60 16.61 -20.50
CA MET A 32 -6.30 15.59 -21.51
C MET A 32 -4.98 15.82 -22.26
N THR A 33 -4.48 17.06 -22.33
CA THR A 33 -3.18 17.36 -22.95
C THR A 33 -2.06 16.87 -22.05
N PHE A 34 -2.08 17.27 -20.78
CA PHE A 34 -1.16 16.76 -19.77
C PHE A 34 -1.15 15.22 -19.74
N GLY A 35 -2.34 14.60 -19.75
CA GLY A 35 -2.48 13.15 -19.76
C GLY A 35 -1.77 12.49 -20.95
N ARG A 36 -1.87 13.06 -22.16
CA ARG A 36 -1.18 12.54 -23.36
C ARG A 36 0.32 12.72 -23.27
N ASP A 37 0.77 13.88 -22.80
CA ASP A 37 2.20 14.23 -22.73
C ASP A 37 2.97 13.30 -21.78
N VAL A 38 2.35 12.90 -20.66
CA VAL A 38 2.98 12.04 -19.65
C VAL A 38 2.73 10.55 -19.88
N TRP A 39 1.84 10.16 -20.78
CA TRP A 39 1.41 8.75 -20.92
C TRP A 39 2.56 7.80 -21.21
N ALA A 40 3.47 8.16 -22.12
CA ALA A 40 4.63 7.34 -22.45
C ALA A 40 5.54 7.10 -21.23
N ALA A 41 5.71 8.12 -20.37
CA ALA A 41 6.49 7.99 -19.14
C ALA A 41 5.79 7.10 -18.11
N VAL A 42 4.45 7.19 -18.01
CA VAL A 42 3.65 6.28 -17.17
C VAL A 42 3.84 4.83 -17.61
N CYS A 43 3.69 4.53 -18.91
CA CYS A 43 3.91 3.19 -19.45
C CYS A 43 5.32 2.67 -19.17
N ALA A 44 6.35 3.48 -19.43
CA ALA A 44 7.74 3.11 -19.16
C ALA A 44 7.99 2.79 -17.68
N ALA A 45 7.43 3.60 -16.78
CA ALA A 45 7.56 3.36 -15.35
C ALA A 45 6.76 2.11 -14.90
N MET A 46 5.59 1.84 -15.49
CA MET A 46 4.82 0.62 -15.23
C MET A 46 5.56 -0.63 -15.69
N ASP A 47 6.12 -0.61 -16.91
CA ASP A 47 6.87 -1.74 -17.45
C ASP A 47 8.18 -1.97 -16.68
N TYR A 48 8.85 -0.90 -16.22
CA TYR A 48 10.02 -1.03 -15.33
C TYR A 48 9.68 -1.70 -14.01
N MET A 49 8.56 -1.33 -13.38
CA MET A 49 8.15 -1.96 -12.12
C MET A 49 7.71 -3.41 -12.30
N ASP A 50 7.19 -3.76 -13.47
CA ASP A 50 6.73 -5.12 -13.79
C ASP A 50 7.85 -6.18 -13.70
N GLN A 51 9.12 -5.77 -13.86
CA GLN A 51 10.26 -6.68 -13.76
C GLN A 51 10.47 -7.22 -12.34
N PHE A 52 9.85 -6.59 -11.33
CA PHE A 52 9.93 -6.98 -9.94
C PHE A 52 8.78 -7.92 -9.52
N ASP A 53 7.97 -8.41 -10.46
CA ASP A 53 6.99 -9.49 -10.28
C ASP A 53 7.64 -10.82 -10.72
N ARG A 54 8.38 -11.44 -9.80
CA ARG A 54 9.28 -12.57 -10.08
C ARG A 54 8.58 -13.91 -10.08
N ASP A 55 7.56 -14.06 -9.24
CA ASP A 55 6.73 -15.27 -9.21
C ASP A 55 5.55 -15.20 -10.20
N CYS A 56 5.45 -14.09 -10.95
CA CYS A 56 4.41 -13.81 -11.93
C CYS A 56 3.00 -13.85 -11.32
N ASP A 57 2.83 -13.59 -10.02
CA ASP A 57 1.52 -13.53 -9.36
C ASP A 57 0.78 -12.19 -9.61
N GLY A 58 1.47 -11.20 -10.20
CA GLY A 58 0.94 -9.87 -10.51
C GLY A 58 1.33 -8.79 -9.50
N LEU A 59 1.95 -9.16 -8.37
CA LEU A 59 2.52 -8.25 -7.38
C LEU A 59 4.03 -8.15 -7.54
N ILE A 60 4.55 -7.02 -7.10
CA ILE A 60 5.99 -6.81 -7.01
C ILE A 60 6.50 -7.31 -5.66
N GLU A 61 7.66 -7.97 -5.63
CA GLU A 61 8.29 -8.43 -4.39
C GLU A 61 9.36 -7.46 -3.88
N ASN A 62 9.43 -7.33 -2.56
CA ASN A 62 10.49 -6.65 -1.84
C ASN A 62 11.65 -7.59 -1.52
N ASP A 63 12.87 -7.07 -1.59
CA ASP A 63 14.09 -7.87 -1.66
C ASP A 63 14.70 -8.29 -0.31
N GLY A 64 14.06 -8.02 0.82
CA GLY A 64 14.68 -8.29 2.12
C GLY A 64 15.82 -7.33 2.47
N PHE A 65 15.97 -6.25 1.70
CA PHE A 65 16.72 -5.05 2.06
C PHE A 65 15.82 -3.81 1.88
N PRO A 66 16.16 -2.65 2.47
CA PRO A 66 15.32 -1.48 2.36
C PRO A 66 15.28 -0.95 0.92
N ASP A 67 14.16 -1.15 0.23
CA ASP A 67 13.92 -0.80 -1.17
C ASP A 67 12.75 0.21 -1.33
N GLN A 68 12.34 0.81 -0.22
CA GLN A 68 11.21 1.74 -0.11
C GLN A 68 11.52 2.88 0.88
N THR A 69 10.58 3.83 1.05
CA THR A 69 10.84 5.08 1.79
C THR A 69 11.21 4.90 3.27
N TYR A 70 10.82 3.80 3.89
CA TYR A 70 11.31 3.30 5.17
C TYR A 70 12.63 2.55 4.94
N ASP A 71 13.66 3.32 4.60
CA ASP A 71 15.01 2.87 4.18
C ASP A 71 15.83 2.13 5.26
N ALA A 72 15.28 1.93 6.45
CA ALA A 72 15.85 1.09 7.50
C ALA A 72 14.90 -0.02 7.98
N TRP A 73 13.65 -0.04 7.50
CA TRP A 73 12.67 -1.05 7.88
C TRP A 73 12.54 -2.12 6.80
N THR A 74 13.19 -3.26 7.03
CA THR A 74 13.23 -4.36 6.07
C THR A 74 11.86 -4.99 5.86
N VAL A 75 11.58 -5.38 4.61
CA VAL A 75 10.36 -6.07 4.17
C VAL A 75 10.75 -7.39 3.51
N HIS A 76 9.99 -8.46 3.74
CA HIS A 76 10.20 -9.75 3.09
C HIS A 76 8.99 -10.18 2.25
N GLY A 77 9.23 -10.51 0.97
CA GLY A 77 8.17 -10.89 0.03
C GLY A 77 7.33 -9.67 -0.34
N ILE A 78 6.00 -9.79 -0.32
CA ILE A 78 5.13 -8.64 -0.58
C ILE A 78 4.84 -7.85 0.71
N SER A 79 4.81 -6.52 0.64
CA SER A 79 4.36 -5.65 1.74
C SER A 79 2.97 -5.08 1.52
N ALA A 80 2.30 -4.72 2.63
CA ALA A 80 1.06 -3.96 2.56
C ALA A 80 1.26 -2.60 1.88
N TYR A 81 2.36 -1.90 2.20
CA TYR A 81 2.67 -0.58 1.65
C TYR A 81 2.95 -0.61 0.13
N CYS A 82 4.02 -1.29 -0.31
CA CYS A 82 4.40 -1.31 -1.74
C CYS A 82 3.36 -2.05 -2.58
N GLY A 83 2.83 -3.18 -2.08
CA GLY A 83 1.78 -3.92 -2.77
C GLY A 83 0.50 -3.09 -2.95
N GLY A 84 0.10 -2.33 -1.92
CA GLY A 84 -1.07 -1.46 -2.00
C GLY A 84 -0.87 -0.32 -3.00
N LEU A 85 0.30 0.32 -2.98
CA LEU A 85 0.67 1.37 -3.93
C LEU A 85 0.74 0.85 -5.39
N TRP A 86 1.24 -0.37 -5.59
CA TRP A 86 1.22 -1.04 -6.89
C TRP A 86 -0.20 -1.28 -7.41
N LEU A 87 -1.11 -1.76 -6.56
CA LEU A 87 -2.52 -1.91 -6.92
C LEU A 87 -3.14 -0.58 -7.33
N ALA A 88 -2.87 0.50 -6.59
CA ALA A 88 -3.34 1.85 -6.92
C ALA A 88 -2.77 2.32 -8.27
N ALA A 89 -1.48 2.08 -8.53
CA ALA A 89 -0.83 2.44 -9.79
C ALA A 89 -1.42 1.69 -10.99
N LEU A 90 -1.68 0.38 -10.86
CA LEU A 90 -2.34 -0.42 -11.91
C LEU A 90 -3.75 0.10 -12.21
N GLN A 91 -4.55 0.41 -11.18
CA GLN A 91 -5.89 0.94 -11.34
C GLN A 91 -5.89 2.34 -11.99
N ALA A 92 -4.96 3.19 -11.56
CA ALA A 92 -4.74 4.51 -12.15
C ALA A 92 -4.32 4.42 -13.62
N ALA A 93 -3.33 3.59 -13.95
CA ALA A 93 -2.84 3.40 -15.31
C ALA A 93 -3.93 2.82 -16.23
N ALA A 94 -4.70 1.82 -15.76
CA ALA A 94 -5.83 1.28 -16.52
C ALA A 94 -6.89 2.35 -16.83
N THR A 95 -7.21 3.19 -15.85
CA THR A 95 -8.20 4.26 -15.99
C THR A 95 -7.70 5.38 -16.91
N MET A 96 -6.42 5.73 -16.79
CA MET A 96 -5.77 6.72 -17.65
C MET A 96 -5.71 6.24 -19.10
N ALA A 97 -5.25 5.01 -19.35
CA ALA A 97 -5.24 4.39 -20.67
C ALA A 97 -6.63 4.43 -21.32
N HIS A 98 -7.66 4.05 -20.56
CA HIS A 98 -9.04 4.09 -21.03
C HIS A 98 -9.50 5.49 -21.44
N ARG A 99 -9.22 6.51 -20.61
CA ARG A 99 -9.56 7.92 -20.90
C ARG A 99 -8.81 8.46 -22.11
N LEU A 100 -7.56 8.02 -22.31
CA LEU A 100 -6.74 8.39 -23.46
C LEU A 100 -7.08 7.63 -24.75
N GLY A 101 -7.94 6.60 -24.66
CA GLY A 101 -8.34 5.77 -25.80
C GLY A 101 -7.43 4.56 -26.07
N ASP A 102 -6.43 4.33 -25.22
CA ASP A 102 -5.49 3.22 -25.31
C ASP A 102 -6.08 1.94 -24.69
N ARG A 103 -6.97 1.29 -25.45
CA ARG A 103 -7.70 0.10 -25.00
C ARG A 103 -6.80 -1.10 -24.67
N PRO A 104 -5.74 -1.42 -25.44
CA PRO A 104 -4.84 -2.51 -25.10
C PRO A 104 -4.17 -2.35 -23.73
N TYR A 105 -3.62 -1.17 -23.42
CA TYR A 105 -3.00 -0.92 -22.11
C TYR A 105 -4.03 -0.87 -20.98
N ALA A 106 -5.24 -0.35 -21.24
CA ALA A 106 -6.32 -0.37 -20.26
C ALA A 106 -6.64 -1.81 -19.83
N GLU A 107 -6.75 -2.74 -20.78
CA GLU A 107 -7.04 -4.15 -20.48
C GLU A 107 -5.85 -4.86 -19.84
N LYS A 108 -4.61 -4.62 -20.31
CA LYS A 108 -3.37 -5.16 -19.71
C LYS A 108 -3.32 -4.85 -18.21
N TYR A 109 -3.45 -3.58 -17.84
CA TYR A 109 -3.33 -3.16 -16.45
C TYR A 109 -4.54 -3.59 -15.60
N LYS A 110 -5.73 -3.63 -16.18
CA LYS A 110 -6.93 -4.16 -15.51
C LYS A 110 -6.80 -5.63 -15.15
N LEU A 111 -6.38 -6.49 -16.09
CA LEU A 111 -6.20 -7.92 -15.85
C LEU A 111 -5.13 -8.17 -14.77
N LYS A 112 -4.02 -7.43 -14.82
CA LYS A 112 -2.98 -7.52 -13.78
C LYS A 112 -3.48 -7.04 -12.42
N PHE A 113 -4.23 -5.93 -12.36
CA PHE A 113 -4.85 -5.44 -11.11
C PHE A 113 -5.74 -6.51 -10.45
N MET A 114 -6.63 -7.15 -11.23
CA MET A 114 -7.55 -8.16 -10.68
C MET A 114 -6.80 -9.36 -10.10
N LYS A 115 -5.75 -9.83 -10.81
CA LYS A 115 -4.90 -10.92 -10.34
C LYS A 115 -4.13 -10.53 -9.06
N ALA A 116 -3.42 -9.41 -9.13
CA ALA A 116 -2.60 -8.89 -8.05
C ALA A 116 -3.41 -8.63 -6.77
N LYS A 117 -4.61 -8.05 -6.89
CA LYS A 117 -5.49 -7.78 -5.75
C LYS A 117 -5.87 -9.08 -5.03
N ALA A 118 -6.26 -10.11 -5.77
CA ALA A 118 -6.65 -11.39 -5.19
C ALA A 118 -5.50 -12.01 -4.39
N VAL A 119 -4.27 -11.93 -4.91
CA VAL A 119 -3.07 -12.45 -4.23
C VAL A 119 -2.71 -11.61 -3.01
N TYR A 120 -2.78 -10.28 -3.12
CA TYR A 120 -2.49 -9.34 -2.02
C TYR A 120 -3.40 -9.62 -0.83
N GLU A 121 -4.71 -9.73 -1.08
CA GLU A 121 -5.66 -10.03 -0.02
C GLU A 121 -5.44 -11.42 0.58
N ALA A 122 -5.17 -12.44 -0.24
CA ALA A 122 -4.92 -13.79 0.26
C ALA A 122 -3.66 -13.90 1.14
N LYS A 123 -2.59 -13.17 0.78
CA LYS A 123 -1.29 -13.22 1.49
C LYS A 123 -1.27 -12.30 2.73
N LEU A 124 -1.94 -11.15 2.71
CA LEU A 124 -1.77 -10.11 3.74
C LEU A 124 -2.98 -9.90 4.65
N TRP A 125 -4.21 -10.15 4.20
CA TRP A 125 -5.39 -9.91 5.04
C TRP A 125 -5.49 -10.98 6.15
N ASN A 126 -5.41 -10.55 7.41
CA ASN A 126 -5.41 -11.46 8.56
C ASN A 126 -6.78 -11.58 9.27
N GLY A 127 -7.83 -11.01 8.69
CA GLY A 127 -9.17 -10.94 9.30
C GLY A 127 -9.49 -9.63 10.00
N SER A 128 -8.49 -8.80 10.32
CA SER A 128 -8.70 -7.48 10.95
C SER A 128 -7.93 -6.34 10.29
N TYR A 129 -6.73 -6.60 9.78
CA TYR A 129 -5.88 -5.62 9.11
C TYR A 129 -4.96 -6.35 8.11
N PHE A 130 -4.19 -5.60 7.34
CA PHE A 130 -3.17 -6.18 6.45
C PHE A 130 -1.85 -6.31 7.22
N ASN A 131 -1.31 -7.53 7.25
CA ASN A 131 0.03 -7.79 7.78
C ASN A 131 1.06 -6.87 7.12
N TYR A 132 2.09 -6.46 7.86
CA TYR A 132 3.17 -5.60 7.35
C TYR A 132 3.79 -6.17 6.07
N ASP A 133 4.11 -7.46 6.10
CA ASP A 133 4.59 -8.20 4.94
C ASP A 133 4.15 -9.68 4.98
N SER A 134 4.42 -10.39 3.88
CA SER A 134 4.13 -11.83 3.72
C SER A 134 5.18 -12.75 4.34
N GLY A 135 6.18 -12.20 5.02
CA GLY A 135 7.26 -12.95 5.65
C GLY A 135 6.81 -13.73 6.89
N THR A 136 7.78 -14.42 7.50
CA THR A 136 7.60 -15.20 8.73
C THR A 136 8.30 -14.58 9.94
N SER A 137 8.82 -13.36 9.78
CA SER A 137 9.54 -12.64 10.81
C SER A 137 8.60 -12.19 11.95
N SER A 138 9.17 -11.82 13.10
CA SER A 138 8.38 -11.37 14.25
C SER A 138 7.60 -10.07 13.97
N ASN A 139 8.10 -9.20 13.09
CA ASN A 139 7.44 -7.96 12.66
C ASN A 139 6.56 -8.12 11.41
N SER A 140 6.52 -9.29 10.76
CA SER A 140 5.64 -9.51 9.60
C SER A 140 4.17 -9.27 9.93
N ARG A 141 3.78 -9.41 11.20
CA ARG A 141 2.42 -9.12 11.70
C ARG A 141 2.29 -7.74 12.35
N SER A 142 3.28 -6.86 12.24
CA SER A 142 3.16 -5.52 12.78
C SER A 142 2.06 -4.75 12.04
N ILE A 143 1.34 -3.92 12.79
CA ILE A 143 0.35 -2.99 12.28
C ILE A 143 1.13 -1.76 11.81
N GLN A 144 1.31 -1.64 10.50
CA GLN A 144 1.94 -0.47 9.91
C GLN A 144 0.90 0.66 9.77
N ALA A 145 1.25 1.87 10.19
CA ALA A 145 0.37 3.04 10.06
C ALA A 145 -0.01 3.30 8.60
N ASP A 146 0.95 3.13 7.67
CA ASP A 146 0.78 3.40 6.24
C ASP A 146 0.36 2.19 5.40
N GLN A 147 -0.14 1.11 6.03
CA GLN A 147 -0.49 -0.14 5.32
C GLN A 147 -1.57 0.05 4.23
N LEU A 148 -2.30 1.18 4.25
CA LEU A 148 -3.34 1.54 3.29
C LEU A 148 -2.96 2.74 2.41
N ALA A 149 -1.67 3.04 2.22
CA ALA A 149 -1.21 4.14 1.36
C ALA A 149 -1.81 4.09 -0.06
N GLY A 150 -1.83 2.91 -0.69
CA GLY A 150 -2.45 2.73 -2.00
C GLY A 150 -3.94 3.04 -2.03
N GLN A 151 -4.68 2.59 -1.01
CA GLN A 151 -6.11 2.88 -0.87
C GLN A 151 -6.36 4.38 -0.69
N TRP A 152 -5.50 5.07 0.07
CA TRP A 152 -5.55 6.53 0.22
C TRP A 152 -5.34 7.24 -1.13
N TYR A 153 -4.34 6.83 -1.92
CA TYR A 153 -4.10 7.40 -3.26
C TYR A 153 -5.27 7.14 -4.22
N ALA A 154 -5.85 5.94 -4.20
CA ALA A 154 -7.02 5.63 -5.02
C ALA A 154 -8.21 6.53 -4.66
N ALA A 155 -8.57 6.62 -3.37
CA ALA A 155 -9.68 7.42 -2.90
C ALA A 155 -9.47 8.93 -3.18
N SER A 156 -8.26 9.45 -2.91
CA SER A 156 -7.94 10.87 -3.15
C SER A 156 -7.89 11.24 -4.64
N SER A 157 -7.79 10.27 -5.54
CA SER A 157 -7.81 10.47 -7.00
C SER A 157 -9.18 10.21 -7.63
N GLY A 158 -10.20 9.92 -6.83
CA GLY A 158 -11.54 9.56 -7.33
C GLY A 158 -11.63 8.19 -7.99
N LEU A 159 -10.67 7.30 -7.75
CA LEU A 159 -10.73 5.92 -8.22
C LEU A 159 -11.68 5.10 -7.33
N PRO A 160 -12.30 4.03 -7.88
CA PRO A 160 -13.07 3.08 -7.08
C PRO A 160 -12.20 2.47 -5.97
N PRO A 161 -12.77 2.15 -4.79
CA PRO A 161 -12.02 1.50 -3.72
C PRO A 161 -11.29 0.23 -4.18
N ILE A 162 -10.04 0.07 -3.76
CA ILE A 162 -9.25 -1.13 -4.05
C ILE A 162 -9.81 -2.32 -3.26
N PHE A 163 -10.13 -2.10 -1.99
CA PHE A 163 -10.63 -3.13 -1.07
C PHE A 163 -12.10 -2.89 -0.71
N ASP A 164 -12.75 -3.93 -0.19
CA ASP A 164 -14.11 -3.81 0.35
C ASP A 164 -14.14 -2.86 1.56
N GLU A 165 -15.23 -2.11 1.70
CA GLU A 165 -15.38 -1.09 2.76
C GLU A 165 -15.10 -1.65 4.16
N HIS A 166 -15.55 -2.87 4.44
CA HIS A 166 -15.27 -3.55 5.70
C HIS A 166 -13.77 -3.68 5.99
N LYS A 167 -12.96 -4.10 5.00
CA LYS A 167 -11.50 -4.27 5.19
C LYS A 167 -10.82 -2.92 5.41
N ILE A 168 -11.22 -1.90 4.65
CA ILE A 168 -10.70 -0.54 4.77
C ILE A 168 -10.96 0.01 6.17
N ARG A 169 -12.23 0.03 6.60
CA ARG A 169 -12.63 0.57 7.90
C ARG A 169 -12.02 -0.23 9.05
N SER A 170 -11.97 -1.56 8.94
CA SER A 170 -11.37 -2.42 9.97
C SER A 170 -9.87 -2.16 10.15
N ALA A 171 -9.11 -2.04 9.05
CA ALA A 171 -7.69 -1.71 9.11
C ALA A 171 -7.42 -0.29 9.63
N LEU A 172 -8.15 0.73 9.15
CA LEU A 172 -8.04 2.11 9.66
C LEU A 172 -8.41 2.21 11.14
N GLN A 173 -9.47 1.52 11.57
CA GLN A 173 -9.86 1.45 12.98
C GLN A 173 -8.77 0.75 13.81
N LYS A 174 -8.12 -0.29 13.26
CA LYS A 174 -7.00 -0.95 13.92
C LYS A 174 -5.79 -0.01 14.11
N ILE A 175 -5.43 0.75 13.08
CA ILE A 175 -4.37 1.78 13.14
C ILE A 175 -4.72 2.83 14.20
N PHE A 176 -5.95 3.32 14.21
CA PHE A 176 -6.40 4.29 15.22
C PHE A 176 -6.28 3.73 16.65
N GLU A 177 -6.84 2.55 16.90
CA GLU A 177 -6.83 1.93 18.22
C GLU A 177 -5.42 1.61 18.73
N PHE A 178 -4.50 1.26 17.84
CA PHE A 178 -3.17 0.79 18.20
C PHE A 178 -2.13 1.89 18.01
N ASN A 179 -1.83 2.24 16.77
CA ASN A 179 -0.74 3.14 16.42
C ASN A 179 -0.96 4.58 16.91
N VAL A 180 -2.21 4.99 17.12
CA VAL A 180 -2.56 6.34 17.64
C VAL A 180 -2.88 6.27 19.13
N MET A 181 -3.98 5.59 19.51
CA MET A 181 -4.51 5.69 20.87
C MET A 181 -3.63 5.04 21.94
N LYS A 182 -2.86 4.00 21.62
CA LYS A 182 -1.89 3.42 22.59
C LYS A 182 -0.63 4.26 22.75
N VAL A 183 -0.43 5.29 21.91
CA VAL A 183 0.69 6.21 21.99
C VAL A 183 0.24 7.49 22.69
N LYS A 184 0.51 7.55 24.01
CA LYS A 184 0.16 8.69 24.88
C LYS A 184 -1.30 9.17 24.72
N GLY A 185 -2.24 8.23 24.51
CA GLY A 185 -3.66 8.56 24.35
C GLY A 185 -3.98 9.32 23.06
N GLY A 186 -3.22 9.12 21.98
CA GLY A 186 -3.41 9.79 20.69
C GLY A 186 -2.77 11.18 20.57
N ARG A 187 -2.04 11.63 21.59
CA ARG A 187 -1.50 13.00 21.67
C ARG A 187 -0.20 13.24 20.89
N MET A 188 0.27 12.28 20.11
CA MET A 188 1.56 12.39 19.40
C MET A 188 1.52 12.07 17.91
N GLY A 189 0.37 11.64 17.37
CA GLY A 189 0.23 11.10 16.02
C GLY A 189 0.30 9.57 15.97
N ALA A 190 0.50 9.00 14.79
CA ALA A 190 0.53 7.56 14.58
C ALA A 190 1.97 7.03 14.55
N VAL A 191 2.35 6.14 15.47
CA VAL A 191 3.64 5.44 15.39
C VAL A 191 3.64 4.49 14.20
N ASN A 192 4.75 4.43 13.47
CA ASN A 192 4.84 3.70 12.21
C ASN A 192 4.54 2.20 12.37
N GLY A 193 5.10 1.55 13.40
CA GLY A 193 4.92 0.13 13.67
C GLY A 193 4.41 -0.14 15.07
N MET A 194 3.34 -0.94 15.16
CA MET A 194 2.86 -1.48 16.42
C MET A 194 2.62 -2.98 16.33
N THR A 195 3.13 -3.74 17.30
CA THR A 195 2.87 -5.17 17.38
C THR A 195 1.38 -5.46 17.66
N PRO A 196 0.86 -6.65 17.31
CA PRO A 196 -0.52 -7.04 17.63
C PRO A 196 -0.84 -7.08 19.13
N LYS A 197 0.20 -7.07 19.98
CA LYS A 197 0.10 -7.02 21.44
C LYS A 197 0.00 -5.58 21.98
N GLY A 198 0.01 -4.57 21.10
CA GLY A 198 -0.07 -3.16 21.47
C GLY A 198 1.22 -2.56 22.01
N LYS A 199 2.38 -3.19 21.75
CA LYS A 199 3.70 -2.61 22.01
C LYS A 199 4.27 -2.01 20.72
N VAL A 200 4.94 -0.86 20.81
CA VAL A 200 5.68 -0.26 19.69
C VAL A 200 6.63 -1.31 19.10
N ASP A 201 6.69 -1.37 17.77
CA ASP A 201 7.62 -2.22 17.07
C ASP A 201 9.03 -1.61 17.16
N GLU A 202 9.96 -2.33 17.77
CA GLU A 202 11.35 -1.89 17.97
C GLU A 202 12.35 -2.57 17.03
N THR A 203 11.89 -3.20 15.95
CA THR A 203 12.76 -3.89 14.99
C THR A 203 13.71 -2.96 14.25
N CYS A 204 13.35 -1.69 14.06
CA CYS A 204 14.26 -0.68 13.55
C CYS A 204 13.97 0.70 14.15
N MET A 205 14.80 1.69 13.79
CA MET A 205 14.58 3.08 14.21
C MET A 205 13.24 3.60 13.70
N GLN A 206 12.91 3.35 12.43
CA GLN A 206 11.74 3.93 11.77
C GLN A 206 10.43 3.34 12.26
N SER A 207 10.40 2.06 12.64
CA SER A 207 9.20 1.43 13.19
C SER A 207 8.76 2.07 14.51
N ARG A 208 9.69 2.66 15.26
CA ARG A 208 9.47 3.33 16.55
C ARG A 208 9.10 4.81 16.43
N GLU A 209 9.27 5.37 15.24
CA GLU A 209 9.02 6.78 14.98
C GLU A 209 7.55 7.03 14.63
N ILE A 210 7.14 8.26 14.89
CA ILE A 210 5.91 8.85 14.40
C ILE A 210 6.31 9.78 13.27
N TRP A 211 5.97 9.43 12.04
CA TRP A 211 6.22 10.32 10.90
C TRP A 211 5.05 11.27 10.75
N THR A 212 5.36 12.57 10.77
CA THR A 212 4.36 13.64 10.79
C THR A 212 3.51 13.61 9.52
N GLY A 213 4.13 13.50 8.36
CA GLY A 213 3.44 13.44 7.08
C GLY A 213 2.66 12.14 6.85
N VAL A 214 3.15 11.00 7.35
CA VAL A 214 2.41 9.72 7.31
C VAL A 214 1.15 9.84 8.16
N THR A 215 1.27 10.41 9.36
CA THR A 215 0.12 10.63 10.25
C THR A 215 -0.96 11.47 9.57
N TYR A 216 -0.60 12.55 8.87
CA TYR A 216 -1.57 13.34 8.10
C TYR A 216 -2.17 12.57 6.91
N GLY A 217 -1.40 11.71 6.24
CA GLY A 217 -1.92 10.81 5.20
C GLY A 217 -2.94 9.82 5.74
N VAL A 218 -2.64 9.20 6.90
CA VAL A 218 -3.58 8.32 7.62
C VAL A 218 -4.84 9.06 8.02
N ALA A 219 -4.70 10.26 8.58
CA ALA A 219 -5.84 11.11 8.94
C ALA A 219 -6.71 11.44 7.73
N ALA A 220 -6.11 11.85 6.61
CA ALA A 220 -6.83 12.11 5.36
C ALA A 220 -7.57 10.86 4.84
N ASN A 221 -6.96 9.68 4.95
CA ASN A 221 -7.60 8.42 4.57
C ASN A 221 -8.81 8.09 5.47
N MET A 222 -8.69 8.34 6.78
CA MET A 222 -9.82 8.22 7.71
C MET A 222 -10.98 9.15 7.31
N LEU A 223 -10.69 10.41 6.95
CA LEU A 223 -11.70 11.35 6.48
C LEU A 223 -12.40 10.86 5.20
N LEU A 224 -11.64 10.38 4.20
CA LEU A 224 -12.18 9.85 2.94
C LEU A 224 -13.10 8.63 3.14
N HIS A 225 -12.97 7.93 4.27
CA HIS A 225 -13.78 6.76 4.62
C HIS A 225 -14.77 7.02 5.77
N GLY A 226 -15.11 8.30 6.02
CA GLY A 226 -16.17 8.69 6.96
C GLY A 226 -15.83 8.43 8.43
N MET A 227 -14.54 8.44 8.78
CA MET A 227 -14.03 8.29 10.14
C MET A 227 -13.53 9.64 10.67
N GLU A 228 -14.40 10.67 10.60
CA GLU A 228 -14.03 12.06 10.86
C GLU A 228 -13.39 12.27 12.23
N HIS A 229 -14.01 11.74 13.29
CA HIS A 229 -13.49 11.85 14.65
C HIS A 229 -12.09 11.25 14.78
N GLN A 230 -11.89 10.03 14.28
CA GLN A 230 -10.59 9.35 14.29
C GLN A 230 -9.54 10.12 13.48
N GLY A 231 -9.92 10.65 12.31
CA GLY A 231 -9.05 11.43 11.45
C GLY A 231 -8.53 12.69 12.14
N PHE A 232 -9.41 13.48 12.77
CA PHE A 232 -9.01 14.68 13.48
C PHE A 232 -8.18 14.39 14.73
N ILE A 233 -8.52 13.38 15.54
CA ILE A 233 -7.71 12.98 16.69
C ILE A 233 -6.30 12.55 16.26
N THR A 234 -6.20 11.77 15.18
CA THR A 234 -4.92 11.32 14.62
C THR A 234 -4.03 12.50 14.21
N ALA A 235 -4.60 13.48 13.50
CA ALA A 235 -3.88 14.69 13.07
C ALA A 235 -3.55 15.64 14.23
N GLU A 236 -4.48 15.82 15.17
CA GLU A 236 -4.33 16.66 16.35
C GLU A 236 -3.11 16.23 17.19
N GLY A 237 -2.81 14.93 17.24
CA GLY A 237 -1.61 14.44 17.90
C GLY A 237 -0.30 15.08 17.38
N ILE A 238 -0.20 15.40 16.08
CA ILE A 238 0.96 16.11 15.51
C ILE A 238 1.00 17.56 15.99
N PHE A 239 -0.16 18.23 16.07
CA PHE A 239 -0.27 19.57 16.61
C PHE A 239 0.09 19.62 18.10
N LEU A 240 -0.49 18.71 18.91
CA LEU A 240 -0.25 18.67 20.35
C LEU A 240 1.23 18.41 20.66
N ALA A 241 1.84 17.39 20.05
CA ALA A 241 3.24 17.09 20.30
C ALA A 241 4.19 18.13 19.70
N GLY A 242 3.94 18.63 18.49
CA GLY A 242 4.89 19.47 17.77
C GLY A 242 4.72 20.98 17.98
N TRP A 243 3.50 21.45 18.20
CA TRP A 243 3.16 22.88 18.07
C TRP A 243 2.49 23.50 19.31
N SER A 244 1.90 22.70 20.20
CA SER A 244 1.28 23.24 21.41
C SER A 244 2.31 23.76 22.42
N GLU A 245 1.87 24.58 23.37
CA GLU A 245 2.72 25.14 24.43
C GLU A 245 3.39 24.06 25.29
N ASP A 246 2.68 22.94 25.52
CA ASP A 246 3.16 21.78 26.28
C ASP A 246 3.93 20.76 25.40
N GLY A 247 4.10 21.07 24.11
CA GLY A 247 4.77 20.21 23.13
C GLY A 247 6.30 20.35 23.11
N TYR A 248 6.91 19.80 22.07
CA TYR A 248 8.37 19.76 21.90
C TYR A 248 8.97 20.98 21.20
N GLY A 249 8.14 21.95 20.77
CA GLY A 249 8.62 23.21 20.21
C GLY A 249 9.10 23.16 18.76
N TYR A 250 8.41 22.40 17.90
CA TYR A 250 8.74 22.24 16.47
C TYR A 250 8.03 23.22 15.52
N TRP A 251 7.54 24.34 16.05
CA TRP A 251 6.92 25.39 15.26
C TRP A 251 7.85 25.92 14.15
N PHE A 252 7.34 26.02 12.93
CA PHE A 252 8.05 26.47 11.73
C PHE A 252 9.25 25.62 11.28
N GLN A 253 9.46 24.47 11.91
CA GLN A 253 10.57 23.55 11.61
C GLN A 253 10.16 22.09 11.76
N THR A 254 8.88 21.79 11.51
CA THR A 254 8.29 20.47 11.75
C THR A 254 9.15 19.35 11.12
N PRO A 255 9.56 18.35 11.91
CA PRO A 255 10.47 17.30 11.45
C PRO A 255 9.77 16.24 10.59
N GLU A 256 10.56 15.37 9.96
CA GLU A 256 10.07 14.12 9.35
C GLU A 256 9.30 13.30 10.37
N GLY A 257 9.88 13.14 11.57
CA GLY A 257 9.24 12.42 12.65
C GLY A 257 9.95 12.55 13.99
N TRP A 258 9.34 11.93 15.00
CA TRP A 258 9.86 11.85 16.36
C TRP A 258 9.55 10.51 17.00
N THR A 259 10.32 10.12 18.00
CA THR A 259 10.04 8.94 18.84
C THR A 259 9.06 9.28 19.97
N THR A 260 8.54 8.25 20.67
CA THR A 260 7.53 8.43 21.74
C THR A 260 8.01 9.17 23.00
N ASP A 261 9.32 9.39 23.11
CA ASP A 261 9.98 10.22 24.12
C ASP A 261 10.32 11.63 23.61
N GLY A 262 10.01 11.93 22.35
CA GLY A 262 10.07 13.27 21.77
C GLY A 262 11.32 13.57 20.95
N HIS A 263 12.31 12.68 20.85
CA HIS A 263 13.49 12.92 20.02
C HIS A 263 13.12 12.97 18.54
N TYR A 264 13.47 14.05 17.85
CA TYR A 264 13.14 14.26 16.45
C TYR A 264 14.23 13.75 15.49
N ARG A 265 13.84 13.57 14.24
CA ARG A 265 14.75 13.38 13.10
C ARG A 265 14.37 14.32 11.96
N SER A 266 15.38 15.01 11.41
CA SER A 266 15.30 15.89 10.23
C SER A 266 14.25 17.02 10.35
N LEU A 267 14.61 18.14 10.96
CA LEU A 267 13.79 19.36 11.02
C LEU A 267 13.57 20.00 9.64
N VAL A 268 12.56 20.88 9.55
CA VAL A 268 12.22 21.64 8.33
C VAL A 268 11.95 20.69 7.15
N TYR A 269 11.08 19.70 7.39
CA TYR A 269 10.87 18.61 6.45
C TYR A 269 9.67 18.83 5.53
N MET A 270 9.74 18.25 4.32
CA MET A 270 8.69 18.41 3.31
C MET A 270 7.42 17.60 3.62
N ARG A 271 7.56 16.38 4.15
CA ARG A 271 6.45 15.44 4.35
C ARG A 271 5.28 15.99 5.20
N PRO A 272 5.48 16.79 6.26
CA PRO A 272 4.38 17.39 7.02
C PRO A 272 3.38 18.24 6.19
N LEU A 273 3.76 18.70 4.98
CA LEU A 273 2.83 19.37 4.06
C LEU A 273 1.65 18.47 3.64
N ALA A 274 1.72 17.16 3.89
CA ALA A 274 0.62 16.22 3.72
C ALA A 274 -0.64 16.58 4.53
N ILE A 275 -0.59 17.51 5.50
CA ILE A 275 -1.79 18.07 6.16
C ILE A 275 -2.83 18.59 5.15
N TRP A 276 -2.39 19.11 4.00
CA TRP A 276 -3.28 19.56 2.93
C TRP A 276 -4.10 18.44 2.29
N ALA A 277 -3.68 17.18 2.44
CA ALA A 277 -4.50 16.05 2.02
C ALA A 277 -5.78 15.91 2.85
N MET A 278 -5.80 16.39 4.09
CA MET A 278 -7.04 16.46 4.88
C MET A 278 -8.00 17.49 4.29
N GLN A 279 -7.49 18.67 3.92
CA GLN A 279 -8.30 19.67 3.23
C GLN A 279 -8.83 19.14 1.89
N TRP A 280 -8.02 18.37 1.16
CA TRP A 280 -8.44 17.68 -0.06
C TRP A 280 -9.56 16.68 0.20
N ALA A 281 -9.50 15.92 1.29
CA ALA A 281 -10.56 14.98 1.68
C ALA A 281 -11.87 15.68 2.06
N LEU A 282 -11.77 16.82 2.76
CA LEU A 282 -12.93 17.64 3.16
C LEU A 282 -13.54 18.43 2.00
N SER A 283 -12.73 18.80 1.02
CA SER A 283 -13.16 19.61 -0.13
C SER A 283 -12.50 19.11 -1.42
N PRO A 284 -12.94 17.94 -1.94
CA PRO A 284 -12.36 17.38 -3.15
C PRO A 284 -12.60 18.29 -4.37
N PRO A 285 -11.68 18.30 -5.36
CA PRO A 285 -11.90 19.01 -6.61
C PRO A 285 -13.18 18.58 -7.32
N LYS A 286 -13.84 19.55 -7.96
CA LYS A 286 -15.07 19.32 -8.73
C LYS A 286 -14.90 18.23 -9.79
N ALA A 287 -13.76 18.18 -10.48
CA ALA A 287 -13.46 17.17 -11.51
C ALA A 287 -13.49 15.72 -10.95
N ILE A 288 -13.10 15.54 -9.68
CA ILE A 288 -13.16 14.25 -8.99
C ILE A 288 -14.61 13.92 -8.61
N LEU A 289 -15.37 14.90 -8.10
CA LEU A 289 -16.77 14.73 -7.70
C LEU A 289 -17.69 14.40 -8.89
N GLU A 290 -17.40 14.99 -10.05
CA GLU A 290 -18.18 14.83 -11.29
C GLU A 290 -17.71 13.68 -12.18
N ALA A 291 -16.61 13.01 -11.81
CA ALA A 291 -16.10 11.88 -12.57
C ALA A 291 -17.14 10.74 -12.64
N PRO A 292 -17.33 10.09 -13.81
CA PRO A 292 -18.22 8.96 -13.92
C PRO A 292 -17.83 7.87 -12.93
N LYS A 293 -18.74 7.52 -12.01
CA LYS A 293 -18.55 6.45 -10.99
C LYS A 293 -18.59 5.03 -11.58
N VAL A 294 -18.49 4.91 -12.90
CA VAL A 294 -18.45 3.61 -13.57
C VAL A 294 -17.14 2.94 -13.20
N ASN A 295 -17.20 1.89 -12.39
CA ASN A 295 -16.04 1.09 -12.09
C ASN A 295 -15.62 0.36 -13.37
N LEU A 296 -14.57 0.87 -14.01
CA LEU A 296 -13.97 0.25 -15.19
C LEU A 296 -13.54 -1.19 -14.90
N MET A 297 -13.27 -1.52 -13.64
CA MET A 297 -12.90 -2.87 -13.22
C MET A 297 -14.10 -3.85 -13.28
N ASP A 298 -15.33 -3.38 -13.09
CA ASP A 298 -16.53 -4.24 -13.06
C ASP A 298 -17.09 -4.54 -14.47
N ARG A 299 -16.82 -3.68 -15.45
CA ARG A 299 -17.32 -3.84 -16.83
C ARG A 299 -16.25 -4.46 -17.72
N ILE A 300 -16.25 -5.79 -17.87
CA ILE A 300 -15.92 -6.52 -19.12
C ILE A 300 -16.31 -7.99 -18.94
N HIS A 301 -16.91 -8.57 -19.98
CA HIS A 301 -17.28 -9.98 -20.07
C HIS A 301 -16.01 -10.84 -20.08
N ILE A 302 -15.78 -11.58 -18.99
CA ILE A 302 -14.69 -12.54 -18.90
C ILE A 302 -15.08 -13.75 -19.77
N PRO A 303 -14.32 -14.11 -20.83
CA PRO A 303 -14.57 -15.34 -21.56
C PRO A 303 -14.41 -16.53 -20.59
N PRO A 304 -15.31 -17.54 -20.61
CA PRO A 304 -15.31 -18.65 -19.64
C PRO A 304 -13.98 -19.41 -19.51
N GLN A 305 -13.11 -19.28 -20.51
CA GLN A 305 -11.78 -19.90 -20.56
C GLN A 305 -10.76 -19.26 -19.60
N ALA A 306 -10.87 -17.96 -19.30
CA ALA A 306 -9.95 -17.27 -18.39
C ALA A 306 -10.21 -17.60 -16.90
N VAL A 307 -11.45 -17.95 -16.54
CA VAL A 307 -11.83 -18.32 -15.17
C VAL A 307 -11.27 -19.70 -14.77
N ARG A 308 -11.11 -20.63 -15.72
CA ARG A 308 -10.62 -21.99 -15.45
C ARG A 308 -9.14 -22.02 -15.05
N ALA A 309 -8.31 -21.12 -15.59
CA ALA A 309 -6.89 -21.07 -15.27
C ALA A 309 -6.60 -20.64 -13.81
N VAL A 310 -7.53 -19.93 -13.16
CA VAL A 310 -7.38 -19.45 -11.78
C VAL A 310 -7.84 -20.51 -10.76
N GLY A 311 -8.74 -21.41 -11.16
CA GLY A 311 -9.30 -22.45 -10.27
C GLY A 311 -8.39 -23.66 -10.03
N GLU A 312 -7.40 -23.90 -10.88
CA GLU A 312 -6.56 -25.11 -10.81
C GLU A 312 -5.33 -25.00 -9.89
N ILE A 313 -5.06 -23.83 -9.31
CA ILE A 313 -3.97 -23.62 -8.34
C ILE A 313 -4.41 -24.01 -6.90
N GLY A 314 -5.69 -24.35 -6.70
CA GLY A 314 -6.24 -24.79 -5.43
C GLY A 314 -6.17 -26.30 -5.19
N VAL A 315 -5.31 -26.71 -4.26
CA VAL A 315 -5.41 -27.98 -3.49
C VAL A 315 -5.09 -29.28 -4.25
N ARG A 316 -3.80 -29.59 -4.42
CA ARG A 316 -3.36 -31.00 -4.46
C ARG A 316 -3.36 -31.56 -3.03
N LYS A 317 -4.45 -32.20 -2.62
CA LYS A 317 -4.46 -33.10 -1.46
C LYS A 317 -3.62 -34.33 -1.81
N ILE A 318 -2.48 -34.51 -1.13
CA ILE A 318 -1.75 -35.77 -1.13
C ILE A 318 -2.52 -36.72 -0.21
N ALA A 319 -3.12 -37.77 -0.77
CA ALA A 319 -3.69 -38.89 -0.03
C ALA A 319 -2.63 -40.01 0.11
N PRO A 320 -2.54 -40.69 1.26
CA PRO A 320 -1.58 -41.78 1.44
C PRO A 320 -2.03 -43.03 0.66
N ASP A 321 -1.13 -43.58 -0.16
CA ASP A 321 -1.38 -44.77 -0.97
C ASP A 321 -1.22 -46.03 -0.11
N ASN A 322 -2.34 -46.55 0.39
CA ASN A 322 -2.44 -47.89 0.94
C ASN A 322 -2.86 -48.83 -0.19
N ARG A 323 -1.90 -49.52 -0.82
CA ARG A 323 -2.18 -50.67 -1.66
C ARG A 323 -1.41 -51.89 -1.21
N CYS A 324 -2.21 -52.87 -0.81
CA CYS A 324 -1.86 -54.23 -0.44
C CYS A 324 -1.00 -54.91 -1.51
N ILE A 325 0.06 -55.57 -1.04
CA ILE A 325 0.92 -56.48 -1.78
C ILE A 325 0.13 -57.79 -2.02
N PRO A 326 0.01 -58.29 -3.26
CA PRO A 326 -0.22 -59.71 -3.49
C PRO A 326 1.11 -60.41 -3.72
N SER A 327 1.32 -61.46 -2.91
CA SER A 327 2.36 -62.47 -3.05
C SER A 327 2.29 -63.19 -4.40
N SER A 328 3.41 -63.27 -5.11
CA SER A 328 3.69 -64.41 -5.99
C SER A 328 5.19 -64.65 -6.08
N THR A 329 5.51 -65.91 -5.91
CA THR A 329 6.77 -66.58 -5.59
C THR A 329 7.62 -66.88 -6.84
N PHE A 330 8.91 -67.19 -6.60
CA PHE A 330 9.86 -67.97 -7.43
C PHE A 330 10.47 -67.28 -8.66
N GLN A 331 11.76 -67.42 -9.02
CA GLN A 331 12.92 -68.15 -8.47
C GLN A 331 14.19 -67.61 -9.16
N CYS A 332 15.33 -67.75 -8.50
CA CYS A 332 16.68 -67.38 -8.96
C CYS A 332 17.39 -68.61 -9.55
N GLU A 333 18.21 -68.44 -10.60
CA GLU A 333 19.28 -69.33 -11.10
C GLU A 333 20.00 -68.51 -12.22
N CYS A 334 21.32 -68.35 -12.35
CA CYS A 334 22.52 -68.81 -11.66
C CYS A 334 23.61 -67.72 -11.81
#